data_AF-A0A932H4N8-F1
#
_entry.id   AF-A0A932H4N8-F1
#
_cell.length_a   1.000
_cell.length_b   1.000
_cell.length_c   1.000
_cell.angle_alpha   90.00
_cell.angle_beta   90.00
_cell.angle_gamma   90.00
#
_symmetry.space_group_name_H-M   'P 1'
#
loop_
_entity.id
_entity.type
_entity.pdbx_description
1 polymer ?
#
loop_
_entity_poly.entity_id
_entity_poly.type
_entity_poly.pdbx_seq_one_letter_code
_entity_poly.pdbx_strand_id
1 'polypeptide(L)'
;MLQERLFTVKTLNDFVPVEHPLRAIREIVNVALKEMDTLFARMYSEFGRESIAPERLLRALILQALYSIRSERQICEQLSYNMLFRWFTGIGMDD
;
A
#
# COMPACT_ATOMS: atom_id res chain seq x y z
N MET A 1 28.00 -26.36 9.52
CA MET A 1 27.24 -25.83 8.37
C MET A 1 25.92 -25.31 8.90
N LEU A 2 25.65 -24.00 8.79
CA LEU A 2 24.30 -23.49 9.03
C LEU A 2 23.44 -23.97 7.86
N GLN A 3 22.48 -24.85 8.14
CA GLN A 3 21.48 -25.22 7.15
C GLN A 3 20.57 -24.01 6.97
N GLU A 4 20.59 -23.40 5.79
CA GLU A 4 19.65 -22.34 5.44
C GLU A 4 18.22 -22.88 5.52
N ARG A 5 17.31 -22.10 6.11
CA ARG A 5 15.89 -22.46 6.12
C ARG A 5 15.38 -22.43 4.68
N LEU A 6 14.95 -23.58 4.17
CA LEU A 6 14.38 -23.75 2.83
C LEU A 6 13.13 -22.91 2.59
N PHE A 7 12.33 -22.65 3.63
CA PHE A 7 11.11 -21.86 3.54
C PHE A 7 10.98 -20.92 4.73
N THR A 8 10.52 -19.70 4.46
CA THR A 8 10.10 -18.73 5.48
C THR A 8 8.75 -18.15 5.04
N VAL A 9 7.76 -18.20 5.94
CA VAL A 9 6.46 -17.56 5.72
C VAL A 9 6.51 -16.19 6.39
N LYS A 10 6.35 -15.13 5.60
CA LYS A 10 6.19 -13.75 6.09
C LYS A 10 5.04 -13.07 5.37
N THR A 11 4.35 -12.23 6.11
CA THR A 11 3.37 -11.28 5.62
C THR A 11 4.03 -9.91 5.43
N LEU A 12 3.40 -9.01 4.68
CA LEU A 12 3.86 -7.63 4.56
C LEU A 12 3.97 -6.93 5.92
N ASN A 13 3.15 -7.31 6.90
CA ASN A 13 3.19 -6.73 8.24
C ASN A 13 4.49 -7.03 8.99
N ASP A 14 5.15 -8.16 8.69
CA ASP A 14 6.40 -8.59 9.34
C ASP A 14 7.61 -7.75 8.91
N PHE A 15 7.48 -6.96 7.84
CA PHE A 15 8.52 -6.08 7.35
C PHE A 15 8.42 -4.65 7.90
N VAL A 16 7.37 -4.35 8.67
CA VAL A 16 7.13 -3.01 9.21
C VAL A 16 7.25 -3.03 10.73
N PRO A 17 8.24 -2.35 11.33
CA PRO A 17 8.38 -2.27 12.78
C PRO A 17 7.09 -1.79 13.47
N VAL A 18 6.83 -2.27 14.68
CA VAL A 18 5.63 -1.89 15.47
C VAL A 18 5.60 -0.39 15.76
N GLU A 19 6.76 0.22 15.99
CA GLU A 19 6.91 1.66 16.27
C GLU A 19 7.07 2.51 14.99
N HIS A 20 6.86 1.93 13.80
CA HIS A 20 7.04 2.68 12.57
C HIS A 20 5.93 3.74 12.42
N PRO A 21 6.27 5.04 12.18
CA PRO A 21 5.30 6.13 12.19
C PRO A 21 4.18 5.98 11.16
N LEU A 22 4.45 5.32 10.02
CA LEU A 22 3.41 5.00 9.03
C LEU A 22 2.27 4.13 9.57
N ARG A 23 2.42 3.44 10.72
CA ARG A 23 1.30 2.72 11.35
C ARG A 23 0.23 3.66 11.85
N ALA A 24 0.61 4.69 12.61
CA ALA A 24 -0.34 5.71 13.07
C ALA A 24 -0.99 6.43 11.88
N ILE A 25 -0.19 6.79 10.87
CA ILE A 25 -0.70 7.44 9.65
C ILE A 25 -1.66 6.51 8.91
N ARG A 26 -1.33 5.23 8.78
CA ARG A 26 -2.19 4.25 8.09
C ARG A 26 -3.55 4.15 8.77
N GLU A 27 -3.63 4.15 10.10
CA GLU A 27 -4.91 4.12 10.80
C GLU A 27 -5.75 5.37 10.53
N ILE A 28 -5.14 6.55 10.58
CA ILE A 28 -5.82 7.81 10.25
C ILE A 28 -6.36 7.77 8.80
N VAL A 29 -5.52 7.31 7.87
CA VAL A 29 -5.88 7.19 6.45
C VAL A 29 -6.97 6.14 6.25
N ASN A 30 -6.95 5.02 6.97
CA ASN A 30 -8.00 4.00 6.90
C ASN A 30 -9.36 4.58 7.31
N VAL A 31 -9.41 5.36 8.39
CA VAL A 31 -10.64 6.01 8.86
C VAL A 31 -11.14 7.00 7.81
N ALA A 32 -10.26 7.89 7.33
CA ALA A 32 -10.62 8.90 6.33
C ALA A 32 -11.12 8.27 5.01
N LEU A 33 -10.46 7.21 4.53
CA LEU A 33 -10.89 6.51 3.31
C LEU A 33 -12.23 5.81 3.51
N LYS A 34 -12.48 5.23 4.69
CA LYS A 34 -13.76 4.58 4.99
C LYS A 34 -14.92 5.56 4.97
N GLU A 35 -14.73 6.80 5.41
CA GLU A 35 -15.74 7.86 5.32
C GLU A 35 -16.08 8.22 3.86
N MET A 36 -15.18 7.91 2.92
CA MET A 36 -15.34 8.15 1.49
C MET A 36 -15.92 6.93 0.73
N ASP A 37 -16.23 5.81 1.39
CA ASP A 37 -16.74 4.58 0.76
C ASP A 37 -17.93 4.84 -0.18
N THR A 38 -18.87 5.70 0.23
CA THR A 38 -20.04 6.05 -0.60
C THR A 38 -19.69 6.84 -1.86
N LEU A 39 -18.59 7.59 -1.85
CA LEU A 39 -18.06 8.27 -3.03
C LEU A 39 -17.32 7.28 -3.94
N PHE A 40 -16.50 6.40 -3.36
CA PHE A 40 -15.77 5.37 -4.10
C PHE A 40 -16.71 4.39 -4.79
N ALA A 41 -17.80 3.98 -4.14
CA ALA A 41 -18.85 3.13 -4.70
C ALA A 41 -19.43 3.66 -6.01
N ARG A 42 -19.46 4.99 -6.21
CA ARG A 42 -19.95 5.61 -7.46
C ARG A 42 -18.94 5.58 -8.60
N MET A 43 -17.65 5.36 -8.29
CA MET A 43 -16.56 5.30 -9.27
C MET A 43 -16.27 3.86 -9.75
N TYR A 44 -16.69 2.86 -8.98
CA TYR A 44 -16.60 1.47 -9.42
C TYR A 44 -17.59 1.20 -10.56
N SER A 45 -17.06 0.67 -11.66
CA SER A 45 -17.90 0.17 -12.76
C SER A 45 -18.25 -1.29 -12.51
N GLU A 46 -19.50 -1.67 -12.78
CA GLU A 46 -19.92 -3.07 -12.81
C GLU A 46 -19.34 -3.84 -14.02
N PHE A 47 -18.86 -3.12 -15.03
CA PHE A 47 -18.36 -3.68 -16.28
C PHE A 47 -16.99 -3.11 -16.66
N GLY A 48 -16.07 -3.99 -17.09
CA GLY A 48 -14.75 -3.60 -17.58
C GLY A 48 -13.61 -4.25 -16.79
N ARG A 49 -12.36 -3.89 -17.15
CA ARG A 49 -11.18 -4.35 -16.42
C ARG A 49 -11.14 -3.66 -15.06
N GLU A 50 -10.86 -4.43 -14.01
CA GLU A 50 -10.62 -3.89 -12.67
C GLU A 50 -9.54 -2.82 -12.75
N SER A 51 -9.94 -1.58 -12.47
CA SER A 51 -9.03 -0.48 -12.29
C SER A 51 -8.41 -0.55 -10.89
N ILE A 52 -7.27 0.10 -10.70
CA ILE A 52 -6.67 0.25 -9.37
C ILE A 52 -7.70 0.96 -8.48
N ALA A 53 -7.99 0.37 -7.33
CA ALA A 53 -8.92 0.92 -6.35
C ALA A 53 -8.51 2.36 -5.97
N PRO A 54 -9.44 3.33 -5.94
CA PRO A 54 -9.13 4.74 -5.67
C PRO A 54 -8.42 4.94 -4.31
N GLU A 55 -8.71 4.10 -3.33
CA GLU A 55 -8.06 4.05 -2.02
C GLU A 55 -6.57 3.74 -2.12
N ARG A 56 -6.18 2.81 -3.01
CA ARG A 56 -4.77 2.44 -3.24
C ARG A 56 -4.01 3.60 -3.88
N LEU A 57 -4.65 4.30 -4.81
CA LEU A 57 -4.08 5.49 -5.46
C LEU A 57 -3.87 6.62 -4.44
N LEU A 58 -4.88 6.93 -3.62
CA LEU A 58 -4.76 7.94 -2.56
C LEU A 58 -3.65 7.62 -1.55
N ARG A 59 -3.54 6.35 -1.12
CA ARG A 59 -2.42 5.91 -0.25
C ARG A 59 -1.07 6.11 -0.91
N ALA A 60 -0.93 5.84 -2.21
CA ALA A 60 0.31 6.06 -2.94
C ALA A 60 0.68 7.55 -3.03
N LEU A 61 -0.30 8.44 -3.24
CA LEU A 61 -0.09 9.89 -3.24
C LEU A 61 0.34 10.41 -1.86
N ILE A 62 -0.20 9.84 -0.77
CA ILE A 62 0.23 10.17 0.59
C ILE A 62 1.71 9.78 0.79
N LEU A 63 2.11 8.57 0.37
CA LEU A 63 3.53 8.18 0.42
C LEU A 63 4.39 9.12 -0.42
N GLN A 64 3.91 9.50 -1.60
CA GLN A 64 4.61 10.44 -2.47
C GLN A 64 4.88 11.78 -1.76
N ALA A 65 3.88 12.32 -1.07
CA ALA A 65 4.01 13.55 -0.29
C ALA A 65 4.95 13.38 0.91
N LEU A 66 4.77 12.32 1.72
CA LEU A 66 5.56 12.07 2.94
C LEU A 66 7.04 11.84 2.65
N TYR A 67 7.36 11.17 1.55
CA TYR A 67 8.74 10.85 1.16
C TYR A 67 9.29 11.75 0.06
N SER A 68 8.57 12.81 -0.31
CA SER A 68 8.99 13.78 -1.35
C SER A 68 9.37 13.12 -2.68
N ILE A 69 8.65 12.05 -3.06
CA ILE A 69 8.89 11.30 -4.30
C ILE A 69 8.44 12.15 -5.49
N ARG A 70 9.30 12.31 -6.48
CA ARG A 70 9.19 13.41 -7.46
C ARG A 70 8.19 13.13 -8.58
N SER A 71 7.74 11.89 -8.74
CA SER A 71 6.79 11.52 -9.80
C SER A 71 5.99 10.26 -9.49
N GLU A 72 4.85 10.13 -10.17
CA GLU A 72 4.03 8.92 -10.13
C GLU A 72 4.77 7.70 -10.70
N ARG A 73 5.65 7.92 -11.69
CA ARG A 73 6.53 6.85 -12.20
C ARG A 73 7.45 6.29 -11.10
N GLN A 74 8.03 7.18 -10.29
CA GLN A 74 8.91 6.77 -9.20
C GLN A 74 8.15 6.09 -8.06
N ILE A 75 6.92 6.50 -7.73
CA ILE A 75 6.13 5.76 -6.73
C ILE A 75 5.77 4.36 -7.25
N CYS A 76 5.40 4.21 -8.52
CA CYS A 76 5.18 2.88 -9.12
C CYS A 76 6.44 2.01 -9.07
N GLU A 77 7.61 2.58 -9.35
CA GLU A 77 8.88 1.89 -9.22
C GLU A 77 9.15 1.48 -7.76
N GLN A 78 8.96 2.38 -6.79
CA GLN A 78 9.10 2.04 -5.37
C GLN A 78 8.12 0.93 -4.95
N LEU A 79 6.88 0.97 -5.42
CA LEU A 79 5.90 -0.08 -5.15
C LEU A 79 6.32 -1.43 -5.72
N SER A 80 7.19 -1.51 -6.72
CA SER A 80 7.64 -2.78 -7.26
C SER A 80 8.50 -3.59 -6.28
N TYR A 81 9.29 -2.93 -5.42
CA TYR A 81 10.25 -3.59 -4.51
C TYR A 81 10.17 -3.20 -3.04
N ASN A 82 9.50 -2.09 -2.69
CA ASN A 82 9.47 -1.56 -1.33
C ASN A 82 8.32 -2.18 -0.53
N MET A 83 8.64 -3.15 0.32
CA MET A 83 7.65 -3.87 1.16
C MET A 83 6.90 -2.95 2.12
N LEU A 84 7.54 -1.89 2.64
CA LEU A 84 6.87 -0.90 3.49
C LEU A 84 5.79 -0.13 2.71
N PHE A 85 6.09 0.23 1.45
CA PHE A 85 5.16 0.99 0.62
C PHE A 85 4.00 0.10 0.17
N ARG A 86 4.29 -1.14 -0.27
CA ARG A 86 3.25 -2.16 -0.55
C ARG A 86 2.35 -2.40 0.66
N TRP A 87 2.95 -2.54 1.85
CA TRP A 87 2.21 -2.68 3.09
C TRP A 87 1.27 -1.49 3.33
N PHE A 88 1.73 -0.25 3.15
CA PHE A 88 0.93 0.95 3.40
C PHE A 88 -0.20 1.13 2.37
N THR A 89 0.06 0.85 1.09
CA THR A 89 -0.91 0.97 0.00
C THR A 89 -1.89 -0.20 -0.05
N GLY A 90 -1.58 -1.33 0.59
CA GLY A 90 -2.41 -2.53 0.55
C GLY A 90 -2.28 -3.32 -0.76
N ILE A 91 -1.17 -3.16 -1.47
CA ILE A 91 -0.80 -3.97 -2.63
C ILE A 91 -0.13 -5.25 -2.11
N GLY A 92 -0.56 -6.41 -2.60
CA GLY A 92 -0.01 -7.71 -2.22
C GLY A 92 1.47 -7.86 -2.58
N MET A 93 2.11 -8.95 -2.16
CA MET A 93 3.47 -9.26 -2.65
C MET A 93 3.47 -9.75 -4.10
N ASP A 94 2.39 -10.43 -4.50
CA ASP A 94 2.23 -11.04 -5.82
C ASP A 94 1.46 -10.17 -6.83
N ASP A 95 0.99 -9.00 -6.39
CA ASP A 95 0.33 -7.96 -7.22
C ASP A 95 1.38 -7.13 -8.01
#